data_AF-A0A8T6TWH7-F1
#
_entry.id   AF-A0A8T6TWH7-F1
#
_cell.length_a   1.000
_cell.length_b   1.000
_cell.length_c   1.000
_cell.angle_alpha   90.00
_cell.angle_beta   90.00
_cell.angle_gamma   90.00
#
_symmetry.space_group_name_H-M   'P 1'
#
loop_
_entity.id
_entity.type
_entity.pdbx_description
1 polymer ?
#
loop_
_entity_poly.entity_id
_entity_poly.type
_entity_poly.pdbx_seq_one_letter_code
_entity_poly.pdbx_strand_id
1 'polypeptide(L)'
;MVFIGQEGKRKKEKGKRKKERRMKIYKLIRVSYTKAGTYGVLLDNEGNPICCTIEPPWKDNQINVSCIPCGFYHCHRTRRIKSNREVLMLENVFGRTLIQIHVANLPSELKGCIAPVTYWKKFKSEQGGGESTKAFNKLMNSLEGHLSLFIYIQTSISIHKTS
;
A
#
# COMPACT_ATOMS: atom_id res chain seq x y z
N MET A 1 7.13 -37.66 -61.80
CA MET A 1 6.68 -36.31 -61.42
C MET A 1 6.31 -36.36 -59.94
N VAL A 2 7.07 -35.66 -59.11
CA VAL A 2 7.00 -35.70 -57.64
C VAL A 2 5.86 -34.81 -57.15
N PHE A 3 5.03 -35.28 -56.21
CA PHE A 3 4.16 -34.40 -55.42
C PHE A 3 4.71 -34.29 -54.00
N ILE A 4 5.51 -33.25 -53.77
CA ILE A 4 5.81 -32.71 -52.44
C ILE A 4 4.92 -31.48 -52.29
N GLY A 5 4.17 -31.37 -51.20
CA GLY A 5 3.31 -30.23 -50.95
C GLY A 5 2.66 -30.28 -49.58
N GLN A 6 3.46 -30.17 -48.52
CA GLN A 6 2.96 -29.67 -47.24
C GLN A 6 3.07 -28.16 -47.25
N GLU A 7 1.97 -27.44 -47.06
CA GLU A 7 2.03 -26.08 -46.50
C GLU A 7 0.68 -25.64 -45.92
N GLY A 8 0.70 -25.04 -44.73
CA GLY A 8 -0.36 -24.13 -44.29
C GLY A 8 -1.08 -24.42 -42.97
N LYS A 9 -0.37 -24.72 -41.86
CA LYS A 9 -0.96 -24.56 -40.51
C LYS A 9 -1.19 -23.06 -40.24
N ARG A 10 -2.45 -22.61 -40.35
CA ARG A 10 -2.91 -21.30 -39.86
C ARG A 10 -2.70 -21.22 -38.34
N LYS A 11 -1.64 -20.54 -37.91
CA LYS A 11 -1.44 -20.10 -36.53
C LYS A 11 -2.52 -19.07 -36.20
N LYS A 12 -3.45 -19.43 -35.32
CA LYS A 12 -4.39 -18.50 -34.67
C LYS A 12 -3.59 -17.58 -33.73
N GLU A 13 -3.13 -16.45 -34.24
CA GLU A 13 -2.54 -15.41 -33.42
C GLU A 13 -3.62 -14.53 -32.77
N LYS A 14 -3.55 -14.49 -31.44
CA LYS A 14 -3.66 -13.27 -30.63
C LYS A 14 -5.03 -12.60 -30.54
N GLY A 15 -5.97 -13.31 -29.93
CA GLY A 15 -7.09 -12.72 -29.19
C GLY A 15 -6.78 -12.46 -27.70
N LYS A 16 -5.68 -11.77 -27.36
CA LYS A 16 -5.52 -11.23 -25.99
C LYS A 16 -6.22 -9.88 -25.93
N ARG A 17 -7.53 -9.90 -25.66
CA ARG A 17 -8.30 -8.75 -25.19
C ARG A 17 -7.48 -8.06 -24.09
N LYS A 18 -7.01 -6.82 -24.32
CA LYS A 18 -6.48 -5.95 -23.26
C LYS A 18 -7.59 -5.88 -22.21
N LYS A 19 -7.50 -6.67 -21.14
CA LYS A 19 -8.41 -6.61 -20.00
C LYS A 19 -8.30 -5.19 -19.48
N GLU A 20 -9.32 -4.39 -19.72
CA GLU A 20 -9.40 -2.99 -19.32
C GLU A 20 -9.11 -2.94 -17.81
N ARG A 21 -7.90 -2.48 -17.45
CA ARG A 21 -7.43 -2.53 -16.07
C ARG A 21 -8.14 -1.45 -15.30
N ARG A 22 -9.28 -1.82 -14.70
CA ARG A 22 -10.05 -0.94 -13.80
C ARG A 22 -9.11 -0.35 -12.75
N MET A 23 -9.19 0.96 -12.55
CA MET A 23 -8.39 1.63 -11.52
C MET A 23 -8.64 0.99 -10.16
N LYS A 24 -7.57 0.83 -9.37
CA LYS A 24 -7.65 0.33 -8.00
C LYS A 24 -7.70 1.51 -7.04
N ILE A 25 -8.76 1.56 -6.24
CA ILE A 25 -8.94 2.57 -5.19
C ILE A 25 -9.11 1.80 -3.88
N TYR A 26 -8.13 1.92 -3.00
CA TYR A 26 -8.14 1.30 -1.68
C TYR A 26 -8.41 2.34 -0.61
N LYS A 27 -8.85 1.88 0.56
CA LYS A 27 -9.22 2.76 1.66
C LYS A 27 -8.43 2.35 2.90
N LEU A 28 -7.66 3.28 3.45
CA LEU A 28 -7.01 3.14 4.74
C LEU A 28 -7.86 3.85 5.79
N ILE A 29 -8.42 3.07 6.72
CA ILE A 29 -9.18 3.60 7.85
C ILE A 29 -8.29 3.55 9.09
N ARG A 30 -7.86 4.72 9.59
CA ARG A 30 -7.15 4.85 10.86
C ARG A 30 -8.15 4.76 12.01
N VAL A 31 -7.99 3.75 12.84
CA VAL A 31 -8.90 3.41 13.94
C VAL A 31 -8.36 3.80 15.31
N SER A 32 -7.06 4.08 15.43
CA SER A 32 -6.46 4.50 16.70
C SER A 32 -5.28 5.44 16.48
N TYR A 33 -5.23 6.50 17.30
CA TYR A 33 -4.10 7.41 17.42
C TYR A 33 -3.60 7.36 18.86
N THR A 34 -2.31 7.11 19.03
CA THR A 34 -1.67 7.04 20.35
C THR A 34 -0.36 7.81 20.34
N LYS A 35 0.26 7.98 21.50
CA LYS A 35 1.61 8.54 21.60
C LYS A 35 2.67 7.65 20.92
N ALA A 36 2.41 6.34 20.80
CA ALA A 36 3.35 5.39 20.21
C ALA A 36 3.22 5.29 18.68
N GLY A 37 2.01 5.46 18.14
CA GLY A 37 1.76 5.25 16.72
C GLY A 37 0.30 5.46 16.34
N THR A 38 0.07 5.42 15.03
CA THR A 38 -1.25 5.42 14.40
C THR A 38 -1.52 4.05 13.79
N TYR A 39 -2.72 3.53 13.97
CA TYR A 39 -3.09 2.16 13.60
C TYR A 39 -4.35 2.17 12.75
N GLY A 40 -4.36 1.40 11.66
CA GLY A 40 -5.49 1.36 10.73
C GLY A 40 -5.66 0.05 9.99
N VAL A 41 -6.73 -0.07 9.22
CA VAL A 41 -7.05 -1.22 8.37
C VAL A 41 -7.11 -0.76 6.91
N LEU A 42 -6.42 -1.49 6.04
CA LEU A 42 -6.45 -1.25 4.60
C LEU A 42 -7.48 -2.17 3.95
N LEU A 43 -8.43 -1.57 3.23
CA LEU A 43 -9.52 -2.24 2.53
C LEU A 43 -9.35 -2.12 1.02
N ASP A 44 -9.75 -3.15 0.28
CA ASP A 44 -9.80 -3.13 -1.17
C ASP A 44 -11.01 -2.34 -1.72
N ASN A 45 -11.19 -2.36 -3.04
CA ASN A 45 -12.28 -1.68 -3.74
C ASN A 45 -13.69 -2.26 -3.44
N GLU A 46 -13.76 -3.46 -2.89
CA GLU A 46 -15.00 -4.14 -2.50
C GLU A 46 -15.27 -3.99 -0.99
N GLY A 47 -14.36 -3.35 -0.25
CA GLY A 47 -14.45 -3.19 1.20
C GLY A 47 -13.87 -4.37 1.98
N ASN A 48 -13.23 -5.34 1.33
CA ASN A 48 -12.62 -6.48 2.02
C ASN A 48 -11.30 -6.07 2.70
N PRO A 49 -11.02 -6.56 3.91
CA PRO A 49 -9.77 -6.27 4.60
C PRO A 49 -8.56 -6.97 3.96
N ILE A 50 -7.59 -6.17 3.53
CA ILE A 50 -6.30 -6.63 3.03
C ILE A 50 -5.37 -6.91 4.20
N CYS A 51 -5.11 -5.90 5.03
CA CYS A 51 -4.19 -5.98 6.16
C CYS A 51 -4.45 -4.89 7.21
N CYS A 52 -3.85 -5.05 8.38
CA CYS A 52 -3.68 -3.97 9.33
C CYS A 52 -2.50 -3.09 8.90
N THR A 53 -2.39 -1.91 9.49
CA THR A 53 -1.30 -0.95 9.23
C THR A 53 -0.81 -0.32 10.52
N ILE A 54 0.45 0.09 10.50
CA ILE A 54 1.09 0.91 11.54
C ILE A 54 1.78 2.11 10.87
N GLU A 55 1.76 3.24 11.55
CA GLU A 55 2.40 4.50 11.16
C GLU A 55 2.94 5.20 12.42
N PRO A 56 3.83 6.20 12.30
CA PRO A 56 4.18 7.07 13.42
C PRO A 56 2.95 7.77 14.04
N PRO A 57 3.05 8.33 15.25
CA PRO A 57 2.00 9.16 15.81
C PRO A 57 1.73 10.37 14.92
N TRP A 58 0.53 10.95 15.01
CA TRP A 58 0.29 12.27 14.41
C TRP A 58 1.04 13.35 15.19
N LYS A 59 1.83 14.15 14.47
CA LYS A 59 2.57 15.30 15.01
C LYS A 59 2.48 16.47 14.02
N ASP A 60 1.26 16.83 13.63
CA ASP A 60 0.97 17.98 12.77
C ASP A 60 1.76 17.99 11.45
N ASN A 61 1.80 16.82 10.79
CA ASN A 61 2.54 16.59 9.55
C ASN A 61 4.06 16.91 9.64
N GLN A 62 4.65 16.90 10.84
CA GLN A 62 6.08 17.12 11.02
C GLN A 62 6.91 16.07 10.27
N ILE A 63 8.02 16.56 9.69
CA ILE A 63 8.90 15.75 8.86
C ILE A 63 9.55 14.63 9.68
N ASN A 64 9.54 13.42 9.13
CA ASN A 64 10.17 12.20 9.64
C ASN A 64 9.65 11.65 10.98
N VAL A 65 8.67 12.30 11.61
CA VAL A 65 8.16 11.90 12.93
C VAL A 65 6.65 11.78 13.00
N SER A 66 5.93 12.28 11.99
CA SER A 66 4.46 12.23 11.90
C SER A 66 4.00 11.21 10.86
N CYS A 67 2.85 10.56 11.09
CA CYS A 67 2.03 10.03 9.99
C CYS A 67 1.54 11.17 9.08
N ILE A 68 1.18 10.85 7.83
CA ILE A 68 0.77 11.85 6.83
C ILE A 68 -0.69 12.28 7.02
N PRO A 69 -1.14 13.42 6.47
CA PRO A 69 -2.54 13.84 6.57
C PRO A 69 -3.51 12.81 5.98
N CYS A 70 -4.77 12.85 6.41
CA CYS A 70 -5.85 12.16 5.71
C CYS A 70 -6.04 12.81 4.33
N GLY A 71 -6.45 12.03 3.33
CA GLY A 71 -6.60 12.51 1.96
C GLY A 71 -6.55 11.40 0.92
N PHE A 72 -6.62 11.79 -0.35
CA PHE A 72 -6.47 10.90 -1.50
C PHE A 72 -5.06 11.00 -2.05
N TYR A 73 -4.38 9.86 -2.15
CA TYR A 73 -3.01 9.78 -2.63
C TYR A 73 -2.90 8.80 -3.80
N HIS A 74 -2.29 9.25 -4.89
CA HIS A 74 -1.84 8.34 -5.95
C HIS A 74 -0.57 7.62 -5.48
N CYS A 75 -0.54 6.31 -5.69
CA CYS A 75 0.55 5.44 -5.28
C CYS A 75 1.04 4.65 -6.48
N HIS A 76 2.35 4.65 -6.76
CA HIS A 76 2.93 3.80 -7.81
C HIS A 76 3.91 2.78 -7.22
N ARG A 77 3.98 1.60 -7.85
CA ARG A 77 4.97 0.58 -7.54
C ARG A 77 6.35 1.05 -7.96
N THR A 78 7.32 0.92 -7.07
CA THR A 78 8.73 1.19 -7.36
C THR A 78 9.62 0.32 -6.48
N ARG A 79 10.94 0.49 -6.61
CA ARG A 79 11.93 -0.18 -5.76
C ARG A 79 12.79 0.85 -5.05
N ARG A 80 13.12 0.58 -3.78
CA ARG A 80 14.12 1.38 -3.06
C ARG A 80 15.49 1.19 -3.69
N ILE A 81 16.14 2.29 -4.07
CA ILE A 81 17.49 2.27 -4.69
C ILE A 81 18.49 1.48 -3.84
N LYS A 82 18.53 1.74 -2.52
CA LYS A 82 19.53 1.14 -1.62
C LYS A 82 19.37 -0.36 -1.37
N SER A 83 18.14 -0.88 -1.39
CA SER A 83 17.86 -2.27 -0.96
C SER A 83 17.22 -3.12 -2.05
N ASN A 84 16.91 -2.52 -3.20
CA ASN A 84 16.16 -3.12 -4.31
C ASN A 84 14.82 -3.76 -3.88
N ARG A 85 14.26 -3.38 -2.72
CA ARG A 85 12.98 -3.88 -2.21
C ARG A 85 11.82 -3.13 -2.85
N GLU A 86 10.79 -3.88 -3.25
CA GLU A 86 9.56 -3.31 -3.79
C GLU A 86 8.81 -2.52 -2.70
N VAL A 87 8.26 -1.37 -3.10
CA VAL A 87 7.49 -0.46 -2.25
C VAL A 87 6.39 0.19 -3.09
N LEU A 88 5.38 0.76 -2.44
CA LEU A 88 4.46 1.71 -3.07
C LEU A 88 4.86 3.11 -2.65
N MET A 89 5.16 4.00 -3.60
CA MET A 89 5.49 5.39 -3.33
C MET A 89 4.22 6.23 -3.39
N LEU A 90 3.96 7.04 -2.36
CA LEU A 90 2.88 8.03 -2.35
C LEU A 90 3.36 9.33 -2.99
N GLU A 91 2.57 9.86 -3.91
CA GLU A 91 2.84 11.13 -4.59
C GLU A 91 2.12 12.31 -3.93
N ASN A 92 2.68 13.50 -4.13
CA ASN A 92 2.06 14.79 -3.77
C ASN A 92 1.62 14.90 -2.30
N VAL A 93 2.36 14.27 -1.38
CA VAL A 93 2.16 14.49 0.06
C VAL A 93 2.71 15.88 0.41
N PHE A 94 1.81 16.82 0.71
CA PHE A 94 2.16 18.21 0.98
C PHE A 94 3.26 18.34 2.06
N GLY A 95 4.36 19.02 1.71
CA GLY A 95 5.50 19.25 2.60
C GLY A 95 6.33 18.00 2.93
N ARG A 96 6.11 16.87 2.26
CA ARG A 96 6.78 15.59 2.54
C ARG A 96 7.32 14.98 1.25
N THR A 97 8.39 14.20 1.38
CA THR A 97 8.99 13.45 0.27
C THR A 97 9.23 12.01 0.71
N LEU A 98 9.41 11.11 -0.27
CA LEU A 98 9.79 9.71 -0.05
C LEU A 98 8.85 8.95 0.89
N ILE A 99 7.56 9.31 0.90
CA ILE A 99 6.53 8.60 1.66
C ILE A 99 6.17 7.31 0.94
N GLN A 100 6.23 6.20 1.66
CA GLN A 100 6.09 4.87 1.08
C GLN A 100 5.18 3.98 1.93
N ILE A 101 4.62 2.97 1.28
CA ILE A 101 4.14 1.75 1.93
C ILE A 101 5.24 0.71 1.81
N HIS A 102 5.76 0.25 2.94
CA HIS A 102 6.84 -0.74 2.97
C HIS A 102 6.81 -1.59 4.24
N VAL A 103 7.53 -2.70 4.20
CA VAL A 103 7.70 -3.61 5.34
C VAL A 103 8.39 -2.88 6.51
N ALA A 104 7.75 -2.91 7.68
CA ALA A 104 8.28 -2.56 9.01
C ALA A 104 7.34 -3.15 10.08
N ASN A 105 7.80 -3.33 11.31
CA ASN A 105 6.99 -3.91 12.39
C ASN A 105 6.77 -2.94 13.57
N LEU A 106 7.52 -1.85 13.65
CA LEU A 106 7.39 -0.83 14.70
C LEU A 106 7.16 0.57 14.12
N PRO A 107 6.30 1.40 14.74
CA PRO A 107 6.15 2.81 14.38
C PRO A 107 7.47 3.59 14.37
N SER A 108 8.37 3.32 15.33
CA SER A 108 9.68 3.97 15.41
C SER A 108 10.63 3.68 14.23
N GLU A 109 10.39 2.60 13.47
CA GLU A 109 11.14 2.29 12.24
C GLU A 109 10.71 3.17 11.06
N LEU A 110 9.61 3.91 11.19
CA LEU A 110 8.97 4.67 10.13
C LEU A 110 9.24 6.17 10.27
N LYS A 111 9.58 6.81 9.15
CA LYS A 111 9.79 8.28 9.05
C LYS A 111 8.62 8.99 8.37
N GLY A 112 7.41 8.59 8.74
CA GLY A 112 6.13 9.00 8.14
C GLY A 112 5.62 8.09 7.02
N CYS A 113 6.29 6.95 6.81
CA CYS A 113 5.80 5.87 5.95
C CYS A 113 4.68 5.08 6.63
N ILE A 114 4.00 4.25 5.85
CA ILE A 114 2.95 3.32 6.30
C ILE A 114 3.51 1.91 6.20
N ALA A 115 3.34 1.08 7.22
CA ALA A 115 3.71 -0.33 7.15
C ALA A 115 2.50 -1.25 7.27
N PRO A 116 2.27 -2.15 6.30
CA PRO A 116 1.25 -3.18 6.42
C PRO A 116 1.73 -4.29 7.36
N VAL A 117 0.83 -4.79 8.18
CA VAL A 117 1.05 -5.88 9.15
C VAL A 117 -0.17 -6.81 9.17
N THR A 118 0.01 -8.08 9.51
CA THR A 118 -1.12 -9.04 9.55
C THR A 118 -2.02 -8.76 10.75
N TYR A 119 -1.41 -8.42 11.89
CA TYR A 119 -2.10 -8.09 13.14
C TYR A 119 -1.25 -7.09 13.95
N TRP A 120 -1.90 -6.32 14.82
CA TRP A 120 -1.20 -5.50 15.80
C TRP A 120 -0.67 -6.36 16.95
N LYS A 121 0.51 -6.01 17.45
CA LYS A 121 1.19 -6.73 18.52
C LYS A 121 1.91 -5.77 19.44
N LYS A 122 1.79 -5.97 20.75
CA LYS A 122 2.60 -5.26 21.73
C LYS A 122 3.99 -5.90 21.80
N PHE A 123 5.03 -5.11 21.56
CA PHE A 123 6.42 -5.48 21.83
C PHE A 123 6.88 -4.85 23.15
N LYS A 124 8.05 -5.27 23.64
CA LYS A 124 8.63 -4.74 24.89
C LYS A 124 8.83 -3.21 24.83
N SER A 125 9.23 -2.69 23.67
CA SER A 125 9.50 -1.26 23.47
C SER A 125 8.23 -0.44 23.21
N GLU A 126 7.37 -0.89 22.31
CA GLU A 126 6.20 -0.14 21.86
C GLU A 126 5.11 -1.05 21.26
N GLN A 127 3.96 -0.46 20.93
CA GLN A 127 2.91 -1.15 20.18
C GLN A 127 3.26 -1.13 18.68
N GLY A 128 3.28 -2.29 18.03
CA GLY A 128 3.60 -2.42 16.61
C GLY A 128 2.70 -3.43 15.92
N GLY A 129 3.24 -4.17 14.95
CA GLY A 129 2.55 -5.26 14.28
C GLY A 129 3.45 -6.41 13.86
N GLY A 130 2.83 -7.55 13.57
CA GLY A 130 3.50 -8.78 13.17
C GLY A 130 3.35 -9.09 11.68
N GLU A 131 4.30 -9.87 11.16
CA GLU A 131 4.24 -10.46 9.81
C GLU A 131 4.14 -9.43 8.66
N SER A 132 4.83 -8.29 8.77
CA SER A 132 4.77 -7.23 7.76
C SER A 132 5.12 -7.66 6.34
N THR A 133 6.09 -8.56 6.15
CA THR A 133 6.42 -9.11 4.81
C THR A 133 5.23 -9.84 4.20
N LYS A 134 4.51 -10.65 4.98
CA LYS A 134 3.34 -11.40 4.52
C LYS A 134 2.18 -10.45 4.18
N ALA A 135 1.94 -9.46 5.03
CA ALA A 135 0.92 -8.44 4.79
C ALA A 135 1.23 -7.59 3.56
N PHE A 136 2.49 -7.19 3.38
CA PHE A 136 2.95 -6.47 2.18
C PHE A 136 2.76 -7.32 0.93
N ASN A 137 3.15 -8.60 0.94
CA ASN A 137 2.94 -9.49 -0.20
C ASN A 137 1.46 -9.68 -0.52
N LYS A 138 0.59 -9.79 0.49
CA LYS A 138 -0.87 -9.83 0.28
C LYS A 138 -1.39 -8.58 -0.42
N LEU A 139 -0.90 -7.40 -0.02
CA LEU A 139 -1.20 -6.13 -0.70
C LEU A 139 -0.66 -6.10 -2.14
N MET A 140 0.57 -6.53 -2.39
CA MET A 140 1.12 -6.52 -3.75
C MET A 140 0.42 -7.52 -4.67
N ASN A 141 -0.04 -8.66 -4.13
CA ASN A 141 -0.84 -9.64 -4.85
C ASN A 141 -2.25 -9.12 -5.16
N SER A 142 -2.90 -8.38 -4.26
CA SER A 142 -4.21 -7.78 -4.54
C SER A 142 -4.15 -6.73 -5.67
N LEU A 143 -2.96 -6.20 -5.93
CA LEU A 143 -2.65 -5.27 -7.01
C LEU A 143 -2.12 -5.97 -8.26
N GLU A 144 -2.17 -7.30 -8.38
CA GLU A 144 -1.58 -8.04 -9.51
C GLU A 144 -1.98 -7.43 -10.85
N GLY A 145 -0.96 -7.03 -11.62
CA GLY A 145 -1.16 -6.38 -12.90
C GLY A 145 -1.33 -4.86 -12.89
N HIS A 146 -1.55 -4.25 -11.75
CA HIS A 146 -1.65 -2.80 -11.63
C HIS A 146 -0.33 -2.21 -11.16
N LEU A 147 0.23 -1.26 -11.91
CA LEU A 147 1.46 -0.56 -11.53
C LEU A 147 1.21 0.60 -10.55
N SER A 148 -0.05 0.99 -10.37
CA SER A 148 -0.45 2.03 -9.44
C SER A 148 -1.84 1.78 -8.87
N LEU A 149 -2.15 2.52 -7.81
CA LEU A 149 -3.46 2.59 -7.17
C LEU A 149 -3.68 3.99 -6.58
N PHE A 150 -4.92 4.30 -6.23
CA PHE A 150 -5.24 5.38 -5.31
C PHE A 150 -5.50 4.81 -3.92
N ILE A 151 -5.08 5.53 -2.88
CA ILE A 151 -5.43 5.25 -1.50
C ILE A 151 -6.16 6.44 -0.92
N TYR A 152 -7.34 6.20 -0.37
CA TYR A 152 -8.07 7.16 0.44
C TYR A 152 -7.78 6.90 1.92
N ILE A 153 -7.06 7.81 2.56
CA ILE A 153 -6.75 7.77 3.99
C ILE A 153 -7.79 8.60 4.73
N GLN A 154 -8.46 7.97 5.68
CA GLN A 154 -9.44 8.61 6.57
C GLN A 154 -9.34 8.05 7.99
N THR A 155 -9.99 8.70 8.94
CA THR A 155 -10.14 8.18 10.31
C THR A 155 -11.55 7.63 10.53
N SER A 156 -11.69 6.62 11.39
CA SER A 156 -12.99 6.08 11.79
C SER A 156 -13.74 6.98 12.78
N ILE A 157 -13.07 7.97 13.38
CA ILE A 157 -13.67 8.89 14.35
C ILE A 157 -13.78 10.24 13.66
N SER A 158 -14.99 10.79 13.53
CA SER A 158 -15.16 12.21 13.27
C SER A 158 -14.47 12.96 14.41
N ILE A 159 -13.32 13.57 14.13
CA ILE A 159 -12.63 14.44 15.07
C ILE A 159 -13.56 15.64 15.28
N HIS A 160 -14.47 15.54 16.25
CA HIS A 160 -15.02 16.73 16.87
C HIS A 160 -13.82 17.42 17.51
N LYS A 161 -13.32 18.45 16.83
CA LYS A 161 -12.41 19.42 17.43
C LYS A 161 -13.13 19.96 18.67
N THR A 162 -12.77 19.47 19.85
CA THR A 162 -13.01 20.24 21.07
C THR A 162 -11.98 21.35 21.06
N SER A 163 -12.50 22.55 20.84
CA SER A 163 -11.86 23.85 20.90
C SER A 163 -11.03 24.07 22.16
#